data_AF-A0A813D6M1-F1
#
_entry.id   AF-A0A813D6M1-F1
#
_cell.length_a   1.000
_cell.length_b   1.000
_cell.length_c   1.000
_cell.angle_alpha   90.00
_cell.angle_beta   90.00
_cell.angle_gamma   90.00
#
_symmetry.space_group_name_H-M   'P 1'
#
loop_
_entity.id
_entity.type
_entity.pdbx_description
1 polymer ?
#
loop_
_entity_poly.entity_id
_entity_poly.type
_entity_poly.pdbx_seq_one_letter_code
_entity_poly.pdbx_strand_id
1 'polypeptide(L)'
;MISRISNADVLARAQCRFLSSVLLERQILLIGDLASRPDSDILRHSVFFSEGSLQLRGPSGPGGRGRPRSTWAGEVFKHAITAAGNFDSLSRLWLGTPAAKSAWQALVRQF
;
A
#
# COMPACT_ATOMS: atom_id res chain seq x y z
N MET A 1 42.35 -8.76 6.08
CA MET A 1 42.03 -8.43 4.67
C MET A 1 40.53 -8.17 4.61
N ILE A 2 40.10 -6.93 4.41
CA ILE A 2 38.67 -6.58 4.38
C ILE A 2 38.21 -6.59 2.92
N SER A 3 37.28 -7.48 2.60
CA SER A 3 36.64 -7.58 1.29
C SER A 3 35.84 -6.29 1.01
N ARG A 4 36.11 -5.62 -0.12
CA ARG A 4 35.40 -4.39 -0.58
C ARG A 4 34.26 -4.73 -1.54
N ILE A 5 33.41 -5.67 -1.17
CA ILE A 5 32.21 -5.96 -1.96
C ILE A 5 31.13 -4.99 -1.51
N SER A 6 30.49 -4.29 -2.46
CA SER A 6 29.40 -3.39 -2.13
C SER A 6 28.16 -4.18 -1.69
N ASN A 7 27.33 -3.60 -0.82
CA ASN A 7 26.06 -4.24 -0.42
C ASN A 7 25.17 -4.53 -1.64
N ALA A 8 25.23 -3.71 -2.68
CA ALA A 8 24.51 -3.93 -3.93
C ALA A 8 24.98 -5.22 -4.63
N ASP A 9 26.30 -5.43 -4.72
CA ASP A 9 26.86 -6.65 -5.31
C ASP A 9 26.53 -7.91 -4.49
N VAL A 10 26.53 -7.81 -3.16
CA VAL A 10 26.12 -8.92 -2.29
C VAL A 10 24.65 -9.27 -2.51
N LEU A 11 23.76 -8.27 -2.52
CA LEU A 11 22.32 -8.48 -2.70
C LEU A 11 21.98 -9.00 -4.10
N ALA A 12 22.66 -8.50 -5.13
CA ALA A 12 22.51 -8.97 -6.51
C ALA A 12 22.91 -10.45 -6.63
N ARG A 13 24.05 -10.84 -6.04
CA ARG A 13 24.51 -12.24 -6.02
C ARG A 13 23.59 -13.15 -5.22
N ALA A 14 23.03 -12.64 -4.13
CA ALA A 14 22.07 -13.37 -3.31
C ALA A 14 20.65 -13.40 -3.91
N GLN A 15 20.44 -12.83 -5.11
CA GLN A 15 19.14 -12.69 -5.77
C GLN A 15 18.06 -12.10 -4.85
N CYS A 16 18.49 -11.23 -3.92
CA CYS A 16 17.60 -10.64 -2.94
C CYS A 16 16.81 -9.49 -3.58
N ARG A 17 15.50 -9.44 -3.30
CA ARG A 17 14.68 -8.27 -3.60
C ARG A 17 15.09 -7.13 -2.68
N PHE A 18 15.06 -5.90 -3.20
CA PHE A 18 15.28 -4.73 -2.36
C PHE A 18 14.23 -4.66 -1.25
N LEU A 19 14.69 -4.42 -0.02
CA LEU A 19 13.80 -4.32 1.14
C LEU A 19 12.71 -3.27 0.93
N SER A 20 13.02 -2.15 0.26
CA SER A 20 12.06 -1.11 -0.08
C SER A 20 10.91 -1.63 -0.96
N SER A 21 11.21 -2.43 -1.98
CA SER A 21 10.18 -3.06 -2.83
C SER A 21 9.31 -4.02 -2.04
N VAL A 22 9.93 -4.84 -1.18
CA VAL A 22 9.19 -5.78 -0.32
C VAL A 22 8.30 -5.02 0.67
N LEU A 23 8.79 -3.94 1.28
CA LEU A 23 8.01 -3.11 2.19
C LEU A 23 6.83 -2.45 1.47
N LEU A 24 7.06 -1.91 0.27
CA LEU A 24 6.00 -1.30 -0.53
C LEU A 24 4.92 -2.32 -0.89
N GLU A 25 5.32 -3.52 -1.36
CA GLU A 25 4.39 -4.63 -1.63
C GLU A 25 3.52 -4.92 -0.39
N ARG A 26 4.14 -5.07 0.78
CA ARG A 26 3.43 -5.36 2.04
C ARG A 26 2.49 -4.24 2.45
N GLN A 27 2.90 -2.99 2.27
CA GLN A 27 2.07 -1.82 2.58
C GLN A 27 0.85 -1.73 1.66
N ILE A 28 1.04 -1.98 0.35
CA ILE A 28 -0.04 -2.00 -0.64
C ILE A 28 -1.04 -3.14 -0.33
N LEU A 29 -0.54 -4.31 0.04
CA LEU A 29 -1.40 -5.43 0.46
C LEU A 29 -2.17 -5.09 1.74
N LEU A 30 -1.52 -4.46 2.72
CA LEU A 30 -2.14 -4.08 3.99
C LEU A 30 -3.28 -3.08 3.79
N ILE A 31 -3.08 -2.02 3.00
CA ILE A 31 -4.14 -1.03 2.76
C ILE A 31 -5.33 -1.65 2.01
N GLY A 32 -5.08 -2.58 1.09
CA GLY A 32 -6.15 -3.32 0.40
C GLY A 32 -6.92 -4.26 1.32
N ASP A 33 -6.24 -4.90 2.28
CA ASP A 33 -6.92 -5.68 3.31
C ASP A 33 -7.80 -4.80 4.20
N LEU A 34 -7.30 -3.63 4.62
CA LEU A 34 -8.09 -2.64 5.36
C LEU A 34 -9.31 -2.18 4.56
N ALA A 35 -9.15 -1.97 3.25
CA ALA A 35 -10.22 -1.59 2.34
C ALA A 35 -11.25 -2.71 2.10
N SER A 36 -10.92 -3.97 2.35
CA SER A 36 -11.84 -5.11 2.18
C SER A 36 -12.65 -5.44 3.44
N ARG A 37 -12.29 -4.85 4.58
CA ARG A 37 -12.94 -5.11 5.88
C ARG A 37 -14.35 -4.49 5.92
N PRO A 38 -15.25 -5.04 6.75
CA PRO A 38 -16.56 -4.44 6.95
C PRO A 38 -16.42 -3.04 7.56
N ASP A 39 -17.42 -2.20 7.31
CA ASP A 39 -17.46 -0.83 7.82
C ASP A 39 -17.56 -0.78 9.36
N SER A 40 -17.97 -1.85 10.02
CA SER A 40 -17.93 -1.95 11.49
C SER A 40 -16.51 -2.11 12.06
N ASP A 41 -15.49 -2.40 11.25
CA ASP A 41 -14.12 -2.59 11.72
C ASP A 41 -13.43 -1.25 12.03
N ILE A 42 -13.03 -1.06 13.29
CA ILE A 42 -12.32 0.13 13.78
C ILE A 42 -11.01 0.36 13.01
N LEU A 43 -10.32 -0.71 12.58
CA LEU A 43 -9.06 -0.61 11.85
C LEU A 43 -9.28 -0.03 10.45
N ARG A 44 -10.39 -0.34 9.80
CA ARG A 44 -10.77 0.30 8.54
C ARG A 44 -10.99 1.80 8.75
N HIS A 45 -11.71 2.17 9.79
CA HIS A 45 -11.98 3.57 10.14
C HIS A 45 -10.74 4.37 10.55
N SER A 46 -9.63 3.72 10.89
CA SER A 46 -8.36 4.42 11.10
C SER A 46 -7.78 5.02 9.82
N VAL A 47 -8.14 4.46 8.65
CA VAL A 47 -7.60 4.84 7.34
C VAL A 47 -8.67 5.43 6.41
N PHE A 48 -9.92 4.97 6.48
CA PHE A 48 -11.01 5.38 5.58
C PHE A 48 -12.11 6.14 6.32
N PHE A 49 -12.78 7.08 5.63
CA PHE A 49 -13.76 8.00 6.23
C PHE A 49 -15.18 7.43 6.36
N SER A 50 -15.68 6.76 5.32
CA SER A 50 -17.11 6.45 5.23
C SER A 50 -17.38 5.00 4.87
N GLU A 51 -18.59 4.57 5.21
CA GLU A 51 -19.13 3.28 4.83
C GLU A 51 -19.14 3.13 3.31
N GLY A 52 -18.67 1.97 2.83
CA GLY A 52 -18.63 1.64 1.39
C GLY A 52 -17.69 2.49 0.51
N SER A 53 -16.98 3.50 1.03
CA SER A 53 -16.06 4.32 0.21
C SER A 53 -14.59 4.01 0.47
N LEU A 54 -13.76 4.29 -0.53
CA LEU A 54 -12.29 4.27 -0.42
C LEU A 54 -11.72 5.66 -0.13
N GLN A 55 -12.51 6.57 0.44
CA GLN A 55 -12.07 7.91 0.76
C GLN A 55 -11.13 7.89 1.97
N LEU A 56 -9.87 8.26 1.75
CA LEU A 56 -8.87 8.28 2.82
C LEU A 56 -9.17 9.34 3.87
N ARG A 57 -8.96 8.95 5.13
CA ARG A 57 -8.98 9.84 6.28
C ARG A 57 -7.77 10.77 6.25
N GLY A 58 -8.04 12.07 6.20
CA GLY A 58 -7.03 13.10 6.36
C GLY A 58 -6.62 13.29 7.82
N PRO A 59 -5.45 13.89 8.09
CA PRO A 59 -5.08 14.24 9.46
C PRO A 59 -6.07 15.25 10.04
N SER A 60 -6.58 14.97 11.25
CA SER A 60 -7.47 15.87 11.98
C SER A 60 -6.70 16.95 12.74
N GLY A 61 -7.25 18.16 12.77
CA GLY A 61 -6.73 19.29 13.56
C GLY A 61 -5.85 20.27 12.79
N PRO A 62 -5.42 21.37 13.45
CA PRO A 62 -4.59 22.40 12.82
C PRO A 62 -3.24 21.82 12.37
N GLY A 63 -2.92 21.96 11.09
CA GLY A 63 -1.62 21.54 10.55
C GLY A 63 -0.49 22.41 11.11
N GLY A 64 0.46 21.79 11.81
CA GLY A 64 1.69 22.46 12.24
C GLY A 64 2.51 22.92 11.03
N ARG A 65 3.06 24.13 11.08
CA ARG A 65 4.01 24.63 10.07
C ARG A 65 5.19 23.66 9.95
N GLY A 66 5.57 23.31 8.73
CA GLY A 66 6.70 22.41 8.45
C GLY A 66 6.39 20.92 8.45
N ARG A 67 5.19 20.48 8.88
CA ARG A 67 4.80 19.06 8.79
C ARG A 67 4.45 18.71 7.33
N PRO A 68 5.07 17.67 6.74
CA PRO A 68 4.66 17.15 5.44
C PRO A 68 3.17 16.80 5.44
N ARG A 69 2.45 17.23 4.40
CA ARG A 69 1.02 16.92 4.23
C ARG A 69 0.78 15.49 3.72
N SER A 70 1.84 14.81 3.28
CA SER A 70 1.80 13.41 2.88
C SER A 70 1.54 12.52 4.10
N THR A 71 0.49 11.71 4.04
CA THR A 71 0.24 10.64 5.00
C THR A 71 0.71 9.32 4.41
N TRP A 72 1.05 8.36 5.29
CA TRP A 72 1.37 6.99 4.86
C TRP A 72 0.28 6.42 3.95
N ALA A 73 -0.99 6.52 4.36
CA ALA A 73 -2.11 6.02 3.58
C ALA A 73 -2.21 6.73 2.22
N GLY A 74 -1.98 8.05 2.18
CA GLY A 74 -1.99 8.82 0.93
C GLY A 74 -0.93 8.36 -0.06
N GLU A 75 0.31 8.12 0.38
CA GLU A 75 1.37 7.66 -0.51
C GLU A 75 1.17 6.21 -0.97
N VAL A 76 0.82 5.31 -0.05
CA VAL A 76 0.57 3.90 -0.40
C VAL A 76 -0.63 3.78 -1.34
N PHE A 77 -1.69 4.57 -1.14
CA PHE A 77 -2.86 4.55 -2.00
C PHE A 77 -2.55 5.02 -3.43
N LYS A 78 -1.65 5.98 -3.62
CA LYS A 78 -1.16 6.35 -4.97
C LYS A 78 -0.49 5.16 -5.65
N HIS A 79 0.41 4.46 -4.94
CA HIS A 79 1.04 3.25 -5.48
C HIS A 79 0.01 2.16 -5.79
N ALA A 80 -1.01 2.02 -4.95
CA ALA A 80 -2.09 1.07 -5.19
C ALA A 80 -2.91 1.40 -6.45
N ILE A 81 -3.25 2.68 -6.67
CA ILE A 81 -3.89 3.16 -7.91
C ILE A 81 -3.00 2.85 -9.11
N THR A 82 -1.71 3.16 -9.04
CA THR A 82 -0.75 2.87 -10.12
C THR A 82 -0.69 1.39 -10.43
N ALA A 83 -0.66 0.53 -9.40
CA ALA A 83 -0.67 -0.91 -9.57
C ALA A 83 -1.96 -1.40 -10.25
N ALA A 84 -3.12 -0.89 -9.82
CA ALA A 84 -4.41 -1.21 -10.46
C ALA A 84 -4.63 -0.53 -11.82
N GLY A 85 -3.73 0.36 -12.25
CA GLY A 85 -3.82 1.19 -13.45
C GLY A 85 -4.70 2.44 -13.26
N ASN A 86 -5.80 2.35 -12.51
CA ASN A 86 -6.65 3.49 -12.15
C ASN A 86 -7.52 3.20 -10.91
N PHE A 87 -8.23 4.22 -10.43
CA PHE A 87 -9.08 4.14 -9.25
C PHE A 87 -10.27 3.19 -9.41
N ASP A 88 -10.93 3.15 -10.57
CA ASP A 88 -12.11 2.31 -10.79
C ASP A 88 -11.74 0.81 -10.77
N SER A 89 -10.59 0.47 -11.37
CA SER A 89 -10.01 -0.87 -11.29
C SER A 89 -9.62 -1.22 -9.85
N LEU A 90 -9.02 -0.28 -9.11
CA LEU A 90 -8.68 -0.50 -7.70
C LEU A 90 -9.92 -0.79 -6.85
N SER A 91 -10.97 0.01 -7.02
CA SER A 91 -12.24 -0.14 -6.32
C SER A 91 -12.86 -1.51 -6.58
N ARG A 92 -12.90 -1.94 -7.85
CA ARG A 92 -13.37 -3.28 -8.23
C ARG A 92 -12.52 -4.41 -7.65
N LEU A 93 -11.20 -4.21 -7.53
CA LEU A 93 -10.29 -5.21 -6.98
C LEU A 93 -10.42 -5.37 -5.46
N TRP A 94 -10.65 -4.27 -4.74
CA TRP A 94 -10.74 -4.26 -3.27
C TRP A 94 -12.14 -4.53 -2.73
N LEU A 95 -13.17 -3.99 -3.38
CA LEU A 95 -14.57 -4.14 -2.97
C LEU A 95 -15.32 -5.23 -3.74
N GLY A 96 -14.63 -5.90 -4.67
CA GLY A 96 -15.20 -6.95 -5.51
C GLY A 96 -15.29 -8.31 -4.82
N THR A 97 -15.39 -9.35 -5.64
CA THR A 97 -15.49 -10.74 -5.20
C THR A 97 -14.15 -11.27 -4.63
N PRO A 98 -14.15 -12.41 -3.93
CA PRO A 98 -12.90 -13.06 -3.50
C PRO A 98 -11.90 -13.30 -4.64
N ALA A 99 -12.38 -13.57 -5.85
CA ALA A 99 -11.54 -13.70 -7.05
C ALA A 99 -10.81 -12.39 -7.42
N ALA A 100 -11.48 -11.25 -7.27
CA ALA A 100 -10.86 -9.93 -7.43
C ALA A 100 -9.76 -9.67 -6.38
N LYS A 101 -9.97 -10.11 -5.13
CA LYS A 101 -8.93 -10.04 -4.08
C LYS A 101 -7.70 -10.90 -4.42
N SER A 102 -7.90 -12.10 -4.96
CA SER A 102 -6.78 -12.94 -5.44
C SER A 102 -6.05 -12.31 -6.63
N ALA A 103 -6.78 -11.73 -7.59
CA ALA A 103 -6.18 -11.01 -8.70
C ALA A 103 -5.36 -9.81 -8.23
N TRP A 104 -5.85 -9.07 -7.23
CA TRP A 104 -5.12 -7.98 -6.60
C TRP A 104 -3.80 -8.45 -5.99
N GLN A 105 -3.82 -9.53 -5.20
CA GLN A 105 -2.61 -10.06 -4.58
C GLN A 105 -1.58 -10.53 -5.63
N ALA A 106 -2.04 -11.14 -6.72
CA ALA A 106 -1.17 -11.55 -7.82
C ALA A 106 -0.52 -10.36 -8.52
N LEU A 107 -1.28 -9.27 -8.70
CA LEU A 107 -0.79 -8.04 -9.32
C LEU A 107 0.27 -7.37 -8.45
N VAL A 108 0.00 -7.20 -7.15
CA VAL A 108 0.92 -6.50 -6.23
C VAL A 108 2.24 -7.23 -6.04
N ARG A 109 2.27 -8.57 -6.18
CA ARG A 109 3.51 -9.35 -6.13
C ARG A 109 4.45 -9.12 -7.32
N GLN A 110 3.99 -8.44 -8.36
CA GLN A 110 4.81 -8.06 -9.51
C GLN A 110 5.53 -6.71 -9.32
N PHE A 111 5.26 -6.01 -8.21
CA PHE A 111 5.91 -4.75 -7.81
C PHE A 111 7.29 -4.96 -7.15
#